data_AF-A0A8B7NI15-F1
#
_entry.id   AF-A0A8B7NI15-F1
#
_cell.length_a   1.000
_cell.length_b   1.000
_cell.length_c   1.000
_cell.angle_alpha   90.00
_cell.angle_beta   90.00
_cell.angle_gamma   90.00
#
_symmetry.space_group_name_H-M   'P 1'
#
loop_
_entity.id
_entity.type
_entity.pdbx_description
1 polymer ?
#
loop_
_entity_poly.entity_id
_entity_poly.type
_entity_poly.pdbx_seq_one_letter_code
_entity_poly.pdbx_strand_id
1 'polypeptide(L)'
;MNKLDHVSGKEVKSPETEMKASPVPTSIFLKKGARPKICLQIYGRDLETARKFAFHGLITGTLTPIIARTFLYYFFLEKKFVLTEDWKPHGIKIGDQGDSISISEVLDISTEITVKDGPECTRTEEDDFWIAISCAAVYRVAHSNVKGDYRQKVWKTCMASIAANFPGSDRPTITQPQNLTPFSSDVQTPYLLSAIDMIMCRFPRHPMSRIRVGTQMWRWKNCDILFTIQYISRQLGLNNNENLVAWCKHTGACNEFRRLAESEEDTDPEGYVPYTRGMQLSPMSVLSSTANPDIHLWAHTMGVLLHRDRSINARDLAGSDHATIFECALFTVYALINSMHADFQICFVSAESEYSVKDLNKKMRENLAKLSQVDDSAPPEFRQPREKDRCSWWAWYNDQGGAAVAKKWAKAELRKITNVRRGTVGEWLSTYKL
;
A
#
# COMPACT_ATOMS: atom_id res chain seq x y z
N MET A 1 1.87 -26.06 -25.51
CA MET A 1 1.40 -27.37 -25.99
C MET A 1 2.14 -28.42 -25.16
N ASN A 2 1.58 -28.82 -24.02
CA ASN A 2 2.27 -29.70 -23.06
C ASN A 2 1.98 -31.15 -23.43
N LYS A 3 2.95 -31.84 -24.02
CA LYS A 3 2.94 -33.31 -24.07
C LYS A 3 3.54 -33.82 -22.76
N LEU A 4 2.71 -34.42 -21.92
CA LEU A 4 3.15 -35.21 -20.78
C LEU A 4 3.54 -36.60 -21.30
N ASP A 5 4.73 -37.07 -20.95
CA ASP A 5 5.17 -38.41 -21.31
C ASP A 5 4.29 -39.47 -20.62
N HIS A 6 3.79 -40.39 -21.44
CA HIS A 6 2.79 -41.39 -21.07
C HIS A 6 3.43 -42.59 -20.37
N VAL A 7 3.22 -42.71 -19.06
CA VAL A 7 3.37 -43.99 -18.34
C VAL A 7 1.95 -44.54 -18.10
N SER A 8 1.57 -45.62 -18.81
CA SER A 8 0.38 -46.47 -18.59
C SER A 8 -0.94 -46.24 -19.37
N GLY A 9 -0.99 -45.42 -20.42
CA GLY A 9 -2.15 -45.43 -21.36
C GLY A 9 -3.52 -45.04 -20.78
N LYS A 10 -3.58 -44.54 -19.54
CA LYS A 10 -4.75 -43.86 -18.97
C LYS A 10 -4.55 -42.36 -19.07
N GLU A 11 -5.55 -41.67 -19.62
CA GLU A 11 -5.57 -40.22 -19.69
C GLU A 11 -5.67 -39.65 -18.26
N VAL A 12 -4.55 -39.16 -17.73
CA VAL A 12 -4.54 -38.46 -16.44
C VAL A 12 -5.09 -37.06 -16.68
N LYS A 13 -6.37 -36.86 -16.38
CA LYS A 13 -6.93 -35.51 -16.26
C LYS A 13 -6.40 -34.90 -14.97
N SER A 14 -5.56 -33.87 -15.08
CA SER A 14 -5.19 -33.07 -13.91
C SER A 14 -6.47 -32.49 -13.30
N PRO A 15 -6.73 -32.67 -11.99
CA PRO A 15 -7.86 -32.03 -11.36
C PRO A 15 -7.65 -30.51 -11.38
N GLU A 16 -8.45 -29.79 -12.16
CA GLU A 16 -8.59 -28.34 -12.01
C GLU A 16 -9.33 -28.10 -10.70
N THR A 17 -8.58 -27.86 -9.63
CA THR A 17 -9.16 -27.30 -8.41
C THR A 17 -9.51 -25.85 -8.68
N GLU A 18 -10.75 -25.44 -8.35
CA GLU A 18 -11.17 -24.03 -8.45
C GLU A 18 -10.13 -23.14 -7.75
N MET A 19 -9.41 -22.36 -8.55
CA MET A 19 -8.47 -21.37 -8.05
C MET A 19 -9.22 -20.27 -7.29
N LYS A 20 -8.52 -19.70 -6.30
CA LYS A 20 -8.94 -18.55 -5.48
C LYS A 20 -9.78 -17.55 -6.29
N ALA A 21 -10.87 -17.07 -5.69
CA ALA A 21 -11.73 -16.03 -6.26
C ALA A 21 -10.89 -14.93 -6.92
N SER A 22 -11.16 -14.64 -8.19
CA SER A 22 -10.42 -13.63 -8.94
C SER A 22 -10.60 -12.26 -8.27
N PRO A 23 -9.55 -11.43 -8.19
CA PRO A 23 -9.68 -10.09 -7.67
C PRO A 23 -10.60 -9.28 -8.58
N VAL A 24 -11.40 -8.40 -7.99
CA VAL A 24 -12.43 -7.64 -8.72
C VAL A 24 -12.21 -6.15 -8.47
N PRO A 25 -12.18 -5.32 -9.55
CA PRO A 25 -12.04 -3.88 -9.41
C PRO A 25 -13.12 -3.27 -8.53
N THR A 26 -12.74 -2.27 -7.74
CA THR A 26 -13.63 -1.51 -6.87
C THR A 26 -14.70 -0.79 -7.68
N SER A 27 -14.31 -0.27 -8.85
CA SER A 27 -15.20 0.42 -9.80
C SER A 27 -16.43 -0.41 -10.20
N ILE A 28 -16.34 -1.75 -10.22
CA ILE A 28 -17.46 -2.64 -10.56
C ILE A 28 -18.54 -2.64 -9.46
N PHE A 29 -18.13 -2.57 -8.19
CA PHE A 29 -19.05 -2.62 -7.05
C PHE A 29 -19.66 -1.27 -6.70
N LEU A 30 -18.96 -0.19 -7.04
CA LEU A 30 -19.51 1.15 -7.06
C LEU A 30 -20.50 1.24 -8.23
N LYS A 31 -21.69 0.64 -8.08
CA LYS A 31 -22.80 0.71 -9.06
C LYS A 31 -22.92 2.16 -9.55
N LYS A 32 -22.99 2.38 -10.87
CA LYS A 32 -23.07 3.71 -11.49
C LYS A 32 -23.95 4.67 -10.67
N GLY A 33 -23.32 5.60 -9.96
CA GLY A 33 -23.95 6.70 -9.23
C GLY A 33 -24.45 6.41 -7.80
N ALA A 34 -24.30 5.19 -7.25
CA ALA A 34 -24.77 4.88 -5.90
C ALA A 34 -23.64 4.92 -4.85
N ARG A 35 -23.89 5.65 -3.76
CA ARG A 35 -22.97 5.72 -2.61
C ARG A 35 -22.86 4.38 -1.89
N PRO A 36 -21.71 4.08 -1.26
CA PRO A 36 -21.55 2.87 -0.47
C PRO A 36 -22.58 2.81 0.67
N LYS A 37 -23.25 1.66 0.82
CA LYS A 37 -24.35 1.43 1.77
C LYS A 37 -23.88 0.68 3.01
N ILE A 38 -24.31 1.11 4.19
CA ILE A 38 -24.06 0.38 5.44
C ILE A 38 -25.24 0.50 6.41
N CYS A 39 -25.62 -0.61 7.03
CA CYS A 39 -26.51 -0.61 8.19
C CYS A 39 -25.66 -0.69 9.47
N LEU A 40 -25.66 0.38 10.27
CA LEU A 40 -24.90 0.47 11.51
C LEU A 40 -25.75 0.02 12.70
N GLN A 41 -25.22 -0.90 13.50
CA GLN A 41 -25.79 -1.20 14.82
C GLN A 41 -25.21 -0.22 15.83
N ILE A 42 -26.06 0.57 16.49
CA ILE A 42 -25.64 1.65 17.41
C ILE A 42 -26.45 1.65 18.71
N TYR A 43 -25.89 2.27 19.74
CA TYR A 43 -26.53 2.50 21.03
C TYR A 43 -27.07 3.92 21.17
N GLY A 44 -28.14 4.10 21.94
CA GLY A 44 -28.66 5.42 22.29
C GLY A 44 -29.18 6.22 21.07
N ARG A 45 -29.71 7.42 21.35
CA ARG A 45 -30.43 8.23 20.35
C ARG A 45 -29.72 9.52 19.96
N ASP A 46 -28.66 9.88 20.68
CA ASP A 46 -27.99 11.17 20.56
C ASP A 46 -26.50 11.10 20.89
N LEU A 47 -25.78 12.15 20.50
CA LEU A 47 -24.35 12.30 20.75
C LEU A 47 -24.03 12.38 22.25
N GLU A 48 -24.91 12.98 23.06
CA GLU A 48 -24.67 13.13 24.50
C GLU A 48 -24.57 11.78 25.19
N THR A 49 -25.54 10.91 24.96
CA THR A 49 -25.55 9.54 25.49
C THR A 49 -24.35 8.75 24.98
N ALA A 50 -24.03 8.89 23.68
CA ALA A 50 -22.88 8.22 23.09
C ALA A 50 -21.55 8.66 23.72
N ARG A 51 -21.41 9.96 24.03
CA ARG A 51 -20.24 10.54 24.72
C ARG A 51 -20.04 9.90 26.09
N LYS A 52 -21.10 9.78 26.88
CA LYS A 52 -21.04 9.18 28.23
C LYS A 52 -20.53 7.74 28.17
N PHE A 53 -21.04 6.92 27.24
CA PHE A 53 -20.56 5.55 27.05
C PHE A 53 -19.11 5.48 26.56
N ALA A 54 -18.75 6.27 25.54
CA ALA A 54 -17.42 6.24 24.97
C ALA A 54 -16.36 6.71 25.97
N PHE A 55 -16.64 7.79 26.69
CA PHE A 55 -15.79 8.28 27.77
C PHE A 55 -15.60 7.22 28.86
N HIS A 56 -16.69 6.69 29.43
CA HIS A 56 -16.60 5.68 30.47
C HIS A 56 -15.81 4.45 30.01
N GLY A 57 -16.07 3.97 28.79
CA GLY A 57 -15.35 2.84 28.19
C GLY A 57 -13.85 3.10 28.01
N LEU A 58 -13.46 4.32 27.66
CA LEU A 58 -12.06 4.71 27.49
C LEU A 58 -11.31 4.81 28.81
N ILE A 59 -11.94 5.27 29.89
CA ILE A 59 -11.26 5.43 31.18
C ILE A 59 -11.15 4.09 31.92
N THR A 60 -12.21 3.29 31.87
CA THR A 60 -12.25 1.97 32.53
C THR A 60 -11.61 0.86 31.70
N GLY A 61 -11.28 1.11 30.42
CA GLY A 61 -10.78 0.08 29.50
C GLY A 61 -11.87 -0.90 29.02
N THR A 62 -13.16 -0.58 29.23
CA THR A 62 -14.31 -1.41 28.85
C THR A 62 -14.96 -0.98 27.52
N LEU A 63 -14.31 -0.10 26.76
CA LEU A 63 -14.78 0.30 25.43
C LEU A 63 -15.05 -0.93 24.56
N THR A 64 -16.18 -0.91 23.84
CA THR A 64 -16.56 -1.94 22.87
C THR A 64 -16.69 -1.37 21.46
N PRO A 65 -16.63 -2.20 20.40
CA PRO A 65 -16.86 -1.76 19.02
C PRO A 65 -18.12 -0.95 18.81
N ILE A 66 -19.26 -1.41 19.36
CA ILE A 66 -20.55 -0.74 19.21
C ILE A 66 -20.57 0.63 19.90
N ILE A 67 -19.97 0.77 21.08
CA ILE A 67 -19.86 2.06 21.78
C ILE A 67 -19.00 3.03 20.96
N ALA A 68 -17.82 2.58 20.50
CA ALA A 68 -16.92 3.40 19.69
C ALA A 68 -17.59 3.86 18.39
N ARG A 69 -18.25 2.95 17.67
CA ARG A 69 -18.99 3.24 16.44
C ARG A 69 -20.11 4.23 16.66
N THR A 70 -20.91 4.03 17.71
CA THR A 70 -22.03 4.89 18.06
C THR A 70 -21.58 6.32 18.23
N PHE A 71 -20.53 6.53 19.04
CA PHE A 71 -19.98 7.86 19.28
C PHE A 71 -19.43 8.49 17.99
N LEU A 72 -18.61 7.75 17.24
CA LEU A 72 -18.05 8.23 15.97
C LEU A 72 -19.15 8.59 14.95
N TYR A 73 -20.24 7.83 14.91
CA TYR A 73 -21.36 8.08 14.01
C TYR A 73 -22.04 9.41 14.32
N TYR A 74 -22.56 9.58 15.55
CA TYR A 74 -23.25 10.81 15.93
C TYR A 74 -22.33 12.02 15.84
N PHE A 75 -21.09 11.89 16.31
CA PHE A 75 -20.14 13.00 16.31
C PHE A 75 -19.88 13.53 14.90
N PHE A 76 -19.64 12.65 13.93
CA PHE A 76 -19.36 13.06 12.55
C PHE A 76 -20.61 13.33 11.71
N LEU A 77 -21.78 12.86 12.13
CA LEU A 77 -23.06 13.21 11.48
C LEU A 77 -23.36 14.70 11.63
N GLU A 78 -23.06 15.27 12.80
CA GLU A 78 -23.27 16.68 13.13
C GLU A 78 -22.22 17.62 12.52
N LYS A 79 -21.03 17.12 12.13
CA LYS A 79 -19.98 17.97 11.57
C LYS A 79 -20.21 18.27 10.11
N LYS A 80 -19.94 19.52 9.74
CA LYS A 80 -20.12 20.05 8.40
C LYS A 80 -18.79 20.55 7.84
N PHE A 81 -18.53 20.24 6.58
CA PHE A 81 -17.31 20.59 5.86
C PHE A 81 -17.71 21.23 4.54
N VAL A 82 -17.22 22.44 4.26
CA VAL A 82 -17.59 23.19 3.05
C VAL A 82 -16.62 22.86 1.92
N LEU A 83 -17.15 22.34 0.81
CA LEU A 83 -16.37 22.00 -0.38
C LEU A 83 -15.80 23.25 -1.06
N THR A 84 -14.51 23.20 -1.43
CA THR A 84 -13.84 24.26 -2.20
C THR A 84 -13.93 24.05 -3.71
N GLU A 85 -14.25 22.84 -4.14
CA GLU A 85 -14.45 22.43 -5.53
C GLU A 85 -15.39 21.21 -5.55
N ASP A 86 -15.98 20.91 -6.71
CA ASP A 86 -16.86 19.76 -6.89
C ASP A 86 -16.18 18.45 -6.47
N TRP A 87 -16.93 17.56 -5.80
CA TRP A 87 -16.42 16.26 -5.37
C TRP A 87 -17.29 15.13 -5.92
N LYS A 88 -16.78 14.48 -6.97
CA LYS A 88 -17.50 13.44 -7.73
C LYS A 88 -16.63 12.21 -8.07
N PRO A 89 -16.10 11.49 -7.07
CA PRO A 89 -15.26 10.31 -7.34
C PRO A 89 -16.09 9.20 -7.99
N HIS A 90 -15.56 8.55 -9.03
CA HIS A 90 -16.21 7.42 -9.71
C HIS A 90 -17.62 7.76 -10.26
N GLY A 91 -17.84 9.04 -10.59
CA GLY A 91 -19.15 9.52 -11.04
C GLY A 91 -20.21 9.65 -9.95
N ILE A 92 -19.89 9.34 -8.69
CA ILE A 92 -20.78 9.47 -7.53
C ILE A 92 -20.67 10.90 -7.00
N LYS A 93 -21.75 11.68 -7.09
CA LYS A 93 -21.77 13.05 -6.58
C LYS A 93 -21.84 13.04 -5.05
N ILE A 94 -20.81 13.59 -4.40
CA ILE A 94 -20.79 13.86 -2.96
C ILE A 94 -21.30 15.29 -2.70
N GLY A 95 -20.88 16.27 -3.49
CA GLY A 95 -21.36 17.65 -3.43
C GLY A 95 -20.71 18.53 -4.49
N ASP A 96 -21.29 19.69 -4.75
CA ASP A 96 -20.72 20.73 -5.61
C ASP A 96 -19.86 21.71 -4.77
N GLN A 97 -19.06 22.53 -5.45
CA GLN A 97 -18.36 23.63 -4.81
C GLN A 97 -19.30 24.50 -3.95
N GLY A 98 -18.92 24.73 -2.69
CA GLY A 98 -19.71 25.51 -1.73
C GLY A 98 -20.70 24.67 -0.91
N ASP A 99 -20.97 23.42 -1.28
CA ASP A 99 -21.84 22.56 -0.50
C ASP A 99 -21.22 22.22 0.86
N SER A 100 -22.07 22.14 1.88
CA SER A 100 -21.71 21.75 3.23
C SER A 100 -22.03 20.27 3.45
N ILE A 101 -21.00 19.43 3.46
CA ILE A 101 -21.12 17.97 3.54
C ILE A 101 -20.77 17.42 4.93
N SER A 102 -21.29 16.24 5.28
CA SER A 102 -20.91 15.40 6.40
C SER A 102 -20.75 13.94 5.94
N ILE A 103 -20.63 13.01 6.88
CA ILE A 103 -20.55 11.58 6.54
C ILE A 103 -21.77 11.05 5.79
N SER A 104 -22.94 11.69 5.90
CA SER A 104 -24.17 11.31 5.17
C SER A 104 -24.10 11.61 3.67
N GLU A 105 -23.20 12.49 3.25
CA GLU A 105 -23.00 12.78 1.83
C GLU A 105 -22.04 11.76 1.19
N VAL A 106 -21.14 11.18 2.00
CA VAL A 106 -20.16 10.17 1.55
C VAL A 106 -20.73 8.75 1.58
N LEU A 107 -21.62 8.44 2.53
CA LEU A 107 -22.20 7.11 2.74
C LEU A 107 -23.73 7.14 2.74
N ASP A 108 -24.34 6.05 2.28
CA ASP A 108 -25.77 5.78 2.50
C ASP A 108 -25.92 4.93 3.77
N ILE A 109 -26.27 5.59 4.88
CA ILE A 109 -26.25 5.01 6.22
C ILE A 109 -27.69 4.73 6.69
N SER A 110 -27.98 3.48 7.04
CA SER A 110 -29.13 3.12 7.87
C SER A 110 -28.68 2.70 9.27
N THR A 111 -29.55 2.82 10.26
CA THR A 111 -29.20 2.51 11.67
C THR A 111 -30.19 1.55 12.31
N GLU A 112 -29.67 0.54 13.01
CA GLU A 112 -30.40 -0.30 13.95
C GLU A 112 -30.04 0.14 15.37
N ILE A 113 -31.01 0.78 16.06
CA ILE A 113 -30.77 1.42 17.35
C ILE A 113 -31.18 0.49 18.49
N THR A 114 -30.25 0.18 19.38
CA THR A 114 -30.56 -0.39 20.69
C THR A 114 -30.51 0.70 21.76
N VAL A 115 -31.64 0.99 22.39
CA VAL A 115 -31.71 1.99 23.45
C VAL A 115 -31.08 1.44 24.74
N LYS A 116 -30.15 2.18 25.31
CA LYS A 116 -29.52 1.92 26.60
C LYS A 116 -29.25 3.24 27.29
N ASP A 117 -29.47 3.27 28.60
CA ASP A 117 -29.14 4.43 29.41
C ASP A 117 -27.62 4.47 29.67
N GLY A 118 -27.03 5.64 29.43
CA GLY A 118 -25.62 5.88 29.64
C GLY A 118 -25.23 5.87 31.12
N PRO A 119 -23.96 5.57 31.45
CA PRO A 119 -23.46 5.82 32.80
C PRO A 119 -23.54 7.33 33.12
N GLU A 120 -23.63 7.67 34.40
CA GLU A 120 -23.47 9.05 34.83
C GLU A 120 -22.10 9.59 34.41
N CYS A 121 -22.09 10.74 33.76
CA CYS A 121 -20.87 11.35 33.25
C CYS A 121 -21.08 12.86 33.06
N THR A 122 -20.12 13.64 33.54
CA THR A 122 -20.14 15.12 33.56
C THR A 122 -19.45 15.74 32.33
N ARG A 123 -19.10 14.94 31.32
CA ARG A 123 -18.30 15.38 30.18
C ARG A 123 -19.15 16.12 29.14
N THR A 124 -18.57 17.15 28.55
CA THR A 124 -19.23 18.08 27.64
C THR A 124 -18.73 17.89 26.20
N GLU A 125 -19.29 18.65 25.26
CA GLU A 125 -18.89 18.65 23.85
C GLU A 125 -17.41 19.01 23.63
N GLU A 126 -16.77 19.70 24.57
CA GLU A 126 -15.34 20.03 24.52
C GLU A 126 -14.44 18.78 24.49
N ASP A 127 -14.93 17.68 25.06
CA ASP A 127 -14.21 16.41 25.10
C ASP A 127 -14.36 15.57 23.83
N ASP A 128 -15.35 15.87 22.98
CA ASP A 128 -15.77 14.97 21.92
C ASP A 128 -14.66 14.65 20.94
N PHE A 129 -13.84 15.65 20.60
CA PHE A 129 -12.86 15.45 19.54
C PHE A 129 -11.72 14.54 19.99
N TRP A 130 -11.24 14.65 21.23
CA TRP A 130 -10.22 13.72 21.72
C TRP A 130 -10.79 12.32 22.01
N ILE A 131 -12.07 12.22 22.39
CA ILE A 131 -12.77 10.92 22.50
C ILE A 131 -12.80 10.26 21.11
N ALA A 132 -13.13 11.00 20.05
CA ALA A 132 -13.17 10.49 18.68
C ALA A 132 -11.79 9.95 18.23
N ILE A 133 -10.73 10.71 18.49
CA ILE A 133 -9.35 10.29 18.20
C ILE A 133 -9.01 9.00 18.95
N SER A 134 -9.44 8.89 20.21
CA SER A 134 -9.17 7.73 21.06
C SER A 134 -9.89 6.48 20.56
N CYS A 135 -11.17 6.60 20.18
CA CYS A 135 -11.92 5.52 19.56
C CYS A 135 -11.24 5.04 18.26
N ALA A 136 -10.83 5.96 17.38
CA ALA A 136 -10.10 5.62 16.16
C ALA A 136 -8.72 4.97 16.45
N ALA A 137 -8.02 5.44 17.48
CA ALA A 137 -6.72 4.90 17.87
C ALA A 137 -6.81 3.44 18.34
N VAL A 138 -7.86 3.04 19.05
CA VAL A 138 -8.08 1.63 19.44
C VAL A 138 -8.14 0.74 18.21
N TYR A 139 -8.87 1.15 17.16
CA TYR A 139 -8.93 0.43 15.90
C TYR A 139 -7.58 0.35 15.19
N ARG A 140 -6.78 1.42 15.27
CA ARG A 140 -5.42 1.44 14.71
C ARG A 140 -4.52 0.39 15.37
N VAL A 141 -4.61 0.28 16.69
CA VAL A 141 -3.83 -0.70 17.46
C VAL A 141 -4.34 -2.11 17.22
N ALA A 142 -5.66 -2.33 17.21
CA ALA A 142 -6.28 -3.64 16.97
C ALA A 142 -5.88 -4.24 15.61
N HIS A 143 -5.78 -3.41 14.57
CA HIS A 143 -5.44 -3.82 13.20
C HIS A 143 -3.95 -3.73 12.86
N SER A 144 -3.08 -3.50 13.84
CA SER A 144 -1.64 -3.52 13.62
C SER A 144 -1.14 -4.95 13.39
N ASN A 145 -0.48 -5.16 12.25
CA ASN A 145 0.03 -6.47 11.79
C ASN A 145 1.16 -7.03 12.67
N VAL A 146 1.87 -6.18 13.41
CA VAL A 146 2.95 -6.57 14.33
C VAL A 146 2.40 -6.57 15.76
N LYS A 147 2.47 -7.72 16.43
CA LYS A 147 2.06 -7.89 17.84
C LYS A 147 3.17 -7.41 18.79
N GLY A 148 2.85 -7.25 20.08
CA GLY A 148 3.82 -6.85 21.11
C GLY A 148 4.14 -5.35 21.10
N ASP A 149 5.42 -5.00 21.26
CA ASP A 149 5.92 -3.64 21.49
C ASP A 149 5.48 -2.62 20.43
N TYR A 150 5.30 -3.05 19.19
CA TYR A 150 4.81 -2.19 18.12
C TYR A 150 3.42 -1.61 18.42
N ARG A 151 2.50 -2.42 18.96
CA ARG A 151 1.15 -1.96 19.33
C ARG A 151 1.20 -0.90 20.41
N GLN A 152 2.05 -1.09 21.41
CA GLN A 152 2.25 -0.09 22.47
C GLN A 152 2.86 1.20 21.93
N LYS A 153 3.81 1.11 20.98
CA LYS A 153 4.38 2.29 20.32
C LYS A 153 3.32 3.08 19.57
N VAL A 154 2.47 2.41 18.78
CA VAL A 154 1.35 3.05 18.05
C VAL A 154 0.39 3.72 19.04
N TRP A 155 0.00 3.03 20.10
CA TRP A 155 -0.87 3.61 21.14
C TRP A 155 -0.26 4.87 21.77
N LYS A 156 1.00 4.80 22.21
CA LYS A 156 1.73 5.94 22.78
C LYS A 156 1.80 7.13 21.82
N THR A 157 2.05 6.88 20.52
CA THR A 157 2.04 7.93 19.50
C THR A 157 0.67 8.61 19.38
N CYS A 158 -0.43 7.84 19.35
CA CYS A 158 -1.77 8.41 19.31
C CYS A 158 -2.07 9.25 20.57
N MET A 159 -1.73 8.73 21.76
CA MET A 159 -1.97 9.44 23.02
C MET A 159 -1.13 10.70 23.18
N ALA A 160 0.12 10.69 22.70
CA ALA A 160 0.97 11.88 22.64
C ALA A 160 0.40 12.94 21.69
N SER A 161 -0.15 12.52 20.54
CA SER A 161 -0.86 13.42 19.63
C SER A 161 -2.08 14.06 20.28
N ILE A 162 -2.82 13.34 21.12
CA ILE A 162 -3.93 13.94 21.87
C ILE A 162 -3.38 14.94 22.89
N ALA A 163 -2.40 14.55 23.71
CA ALA A 163 -1.83 15.40 24.75
C ALA A 163 -1.30 16.74 24.22
N ALA A 164 -0.65 16.73 23.06
CA ALA A 164 -0.09 17.94 22.45
C ALA A 164 -1.15 18.91 21.90
N ASN A 165 -2.34 18.42 21.58
CA ASN A 165 -3.37 19.18 20.85
C ASN A 165 -4.58 19.56 21.69
N PHE A 166 -4.74 18.92 22.85
CA PHE A 166 -5.77 19.23 23.84
C PHE A 166 -5.10 19.42 25.21
N PRO A 167 -4.34 20.52 25.38
CA PRO A 167 -3.66 20.79 26.64
C PRO A 167 -4.69 21.15 27.71
N GLY A 168 -4.72 20.38 28.80
CA GLY A 168 -5.60 20.62 29.95
C GLY A 168 -5.30 19.61 31.08
N SER A 169 -5.34 20.07 32.33
CA SER A 169 -5.05 19.29 33.54
C SER A 169 -6.10 18.23 33.87
N ASP A 170 -7.31 18.37 33.33
CA ASP A 170 -8.49 17.59 33.74
C ASP A 170 -8.80 16.42 32.80
N ARG A 171 -7.91 16.15 31.84
CA ARG A 171 -8.03 14.99 30.96
C ARG A 171 -7.59 13.73 31.72
N PRO A 172 -8.49 12.75 31.91
CA PRO A 172 -8.13 11.51 32.56
C PRO A 172 -7.16 10.67 31.70
N THR A 173 -6.43 9.77 32.35
CA THR A 173 -5.62 8.78 31.66
C THR A 173 -6.52 7.85 30.85
N ILE A 174 -6.27 7.77 29.55
CA ILE A 174 -7.02 6.91 28.63
C ILE A 174 -6.44 5.49 28.71
N THR A 175 -7.29 4.53 29.03
CA THR A 175 -6.92 3.12 29.20
C THR A 175 -7.12 2.38 27.88
N GLN A 176 -6.05 1.79 27.36
CA GLN A 176 -6.15 0.91 26.20
C GLN A 176 -7.01 -0.33 26.56
N PRO A 177 -8.03 -0.70 25.76
CA PRO A 177 -8.76 -1.94 25.99
C PRO A 177 -7.81 -3.15 25.98
N GLN A 178 -7.92 -3.99 27.02
CA GLN A 178 -7.06 -5.17 27.15
C GLN A 178 -7.36 -6.22 26.08
N ASN A 179 -8.65 -6.43 25.78
CA ASN A 179 -9.10 -7.34 24.73
C ASN A 179 -9.36 -6.59 23.42
N LEU A 180 -8.43 -6.71 22.47
CA LEU A 180 -8.55 -6.08 21.14
C LEU A 180 -9.28 -6.97 20.10
N THR A 181 -9.57 -8.24 20.43
CA THR A 181 -10.16 -9.19 19.48
C THR A 181 -11.51 -8.73 18.92
N PRO A 182 -12.45 -8.18 19.73
CA PRO A 182 -13.71 -7.66 19.19
C PRO A 182 -13.50 -6.51 18.19
N PHE A 183 -12.50 -5.66 18.43
CA PHE A 183 -12.17 -4.55 17.54
C PHE A 183 -11.56 -5.00 16.22
N SER A 184 -10.75 -6.06 16.21
CA SER A 184 -10.15 -6.61 14.99
C SER A 184 -11.14 -7.39 14.11
N SER A 185 -12.21 -7.91 14.72
CA SER A 185 -13.25 -8.68 14.01
C SER A 185 -14.44 -7.81 13.58
N ASP A 186 -14.56 -6.59 14.12
CA ASP A 186 -15.64 -5.67 13.78
C ASP A 186 -15.47 -5.10 12.36
N VAL A 187 -16.55 -5.16 11.59
CA VAL A 187 -16.61 -4.74 10.19
C VAL A 187 -17.19 -3.34 10.02
N GLN A 188 -18.18 -2.97 10.83
CA GLN A 188 -18.94 -1.74 10.62
C GLN A 188 -18.14 -0.48 10.97
N THR A 189 -17.30 -0.53 12.00
CA THR A 189 -16.53 0.66 12.41
C THR A 189 -15.39 0.98 11.44
N PRO A 190 -14.60 0.02 10.92
CA PRO A 190 -13.68 0.27 9.82
C PRO A 190 -14.32 0.97 8.62
N TYR A 191 -15.55 0.61 8.28
CA TYR A 191 -16.31 1.24 7.20
C TYR A 191 -16.54 2.73 7.48
N LEU A 192 -17.03 3.06 8.67
CA LEU A 192 -17.23 4.44 9.11
C LEU A 192 -15.91 5.22 9.21
N LEU A 193 -14.86 4.63 9.81
CA LEU A 193 -13.54 5.24 9.93
C LEU A 193 -12.91 5.53 8.56
N SER A 194 -13.22 4.73 7.54
CA SER A 194 -12.76 4.95 6.17
C SER A 194 -13.41 6.17 5.55
N ALA A 195 -14.72 6.36 5.75
CA ALA A 195 -15.41 7.58 5.31
C ALA A 195 -14.90 8.82 6.04
N ILE A 196 -14.66 8.71 7.35
CA ILE A 196 -14.05 9.79 8.14
C ILE A 196 -12.66 10.12 7.61
N ASP A 197 -11.81 9.13 7.34
CA ASP A 197 -10.48 9.39 6.77
C ASP A 197 -10.57 10.03 5.38
N MET A 198 -11.51 9.61 4.55
CA MET A 198 -11.75 10.15 3.21
C MET A 198 -12.07 11.65 3.27
N ILE A 199 -13.02 12.05 4.14
CA ILE A 199 -13.33 13.48 4.37
C ILE A 199 -12.09 14.20 4.91
N MET A 200 -11.41 13.65 5.93
CA MET A 200 -10.25 14.33 6.52
C MET A 200 -9.04 14.39 5.59
N CYS A 201 -8.95 13.50 4.60
CA CYS A 201 -7.94 13.54 3.54
C CYS A 201 -8.23 14.68 2.56
N ARG A 202 -9.52 14.90 2.24
CA ARG A 202 -10.00 16.01 1.42
C ARG A 202 -9.81 17.37 2.10
N PHE A 203 -9.93 17.40 3.43
CA PHE A 203 -9.77 18.62 4.24
C PHE A 203 -8.52 18.56 5.14
N PRO A 204 -7.29 18.50 4.58
CA PRO A 204 -6.08 18.27 5.36
C PRO A 204 -5.76 19.39 6.35
N ARG A 205 -6.21 20.62 6.06
CA ARG A 205 -6.01 21.81 6.90
C ARG A 205 -7.11 22.04 7.92
N HIS A 206 -8.20 21.26 7.89
CA HIS A 206 -9.27 21.41 8.88
C HIS A 206 -8.77 20.98 10.27
N PRO A 207 -9.13 21.67 11.37
CA PRO A 207 -8.66 21.30 12.72
C PRO A 207 -8.92 19.84 13.09
N MET A 208 -10.01 19.27 12.55
CA MET A 208 -10.37 17.88 12.79
C MET A 208 -9.53 16.84 12.04
N SER A 209 -8.69 17.25 11.07
CA SER A 209 -7.85 16.33 10.28
C SER A 209 -6.87 15.53 11.14
N ARG A 210 -6.63 15.97 12.39
CA ARG A 210 -5.81 15.27 13.38
C ARG A 210 -6.34 13.88 13.75
N ILE A 211 -7.62 13.59 13.57
CA ILE A 211 -8.16 12.23 13.76
C ILE A 211 -7.50 11.19 12.85
N ARG A 212 -6.86 11.63 11.76
CA ARG A 212 -6.09 10.76 10.87
C ARG A 212 -4.95 10.03 11.56
N VAL A 213 -4.50 10.48 12.73
CA VAL A 213 -3.61 9.68 13.57
C VAL A 213 -4.21 8.31 13.92
N GLY A 214 -5.53 8.18 14.01
CA GLY A 214 -6.24 6.90 14.16
C GLY A 214 -6.70 6.29 12.83
N THR A 215 -7.10 7.10 11.85
CA THR A 215 -7.80 6.61 10.65
C THR A 215 -6.93 6.40 9.41
N GLN A 216 -5.75 7.01 9.32
CA GLN A 216 -4.92 6.98 8.10
C GLN A 216 -4.53 5.58 7.63
N MET A 217 -4.57 4.58 8.52
CA MET A 217 -4.24 3.20 8.17
C MET A 217 -5.27 2.53 7.27
N TRP A 218 -6.48 3.09 7.17
CA TRP A 218 -7.55 2.56 6.31
C TRP A 218 -7.35 2.94 4.86
N ARG A 219 -6.64 4.06 4.62
CA ARG A 219 -6.28 4.53 3.29
C ARG A 219 -5.20 3.63 2.68
N TRP A 220 -5.43 3.22 1.44
CA TRP A 220 -4.63 2.28 0.65
C TRP A 220 -4.38 0.94 1.35
N LYS A 221 -5.22 0.56 2.31
CA LYS A 221 -5.09 -0.72 3.00
C LYS A 221 -5.34 -1.85 1.99
N ASN A 222 -4.41 -2.80 1.90
CA ASN A 222 -4.39 -3.88 0.91
C ASN A 222 -4.37 -3.38 -0.56
N CYS A 223 -3.74 -2.23 -0.82
CA CYS A 223 -3.46 -1.72 -2.17
C CYS A 223 -1.95 -1.49 -2.35
N ASP A 224 -1.14 -2.38 -1.77
CA ASP A 224 0.29 -2.18 -1.59
C ASP A 224 1.11 -2.37 -2.87
N ILE A 225 0.57 -3.04 -3.90
CA ILE A 225 1.31 -3.29 -5.15
C ILE A 225 1.67 -1.99 -5.88
N LEU A 226 0.78 -1.00 -5.86
CA LEU A 226 1.01 0.32 -6.47
C LEU A 226 2.25 0.98 -5.85
N PHE A 227 2.34 0.95 -4.53
CA PHE A 227 3.47 1.52 -3.81
C PHE A 227 4.73 0.70 -3.98
N THR A 228 4.62 -0.63 -4.09
CA THR A 228 5.78 -1.51 -4.31
C THR A 228 6.40 -1.27 -5.68
N ILE A 229 5.60 -1.20 -6.75
CA ILE A 229 6.07 -0.88 -8.10
C ILE A 229 6.72 0.51 -8.11
N GLN A 230 6.01 1.53 -7.61
CA GLN A 230 6.53 2.90 -7.57
C GLN A 230 7.82 3.01 -6.76
N TYR A 231 7.89 2.33 -5.61
CA TYR A 231 9.06 2.32 -4.75
C TYR A 231 10.27 1.77 -5.49
N ILE A 232 10.15 0.59 -6.11
CA ILE A 232 11.26 -0.06 -6.80
C ILE A 232 11.67 0.70 -8.07
N SER A 233 10.73 1.22 -8.85
CA SER A 233 11.03 2.09 -10.00
C SER A 233 11.95 3.25 -9.58
N ARG A 234 11.64 3.91 -8.45
CA ARG A 234 12.48 4.99 -7.91
C ARG A 234 13.84 4.52 -7.43
N GLN A 235 13.91 3.34 -6.80
CA GLN A 235 15.20 2.79 -6.35
C GLN A 235 16.14 2.46 -7.53
N LEU A 236 15.58 2.21 -8.71
CA LEU A 236 16.29 1.91 -9.95
C LEU A 236 16.49 3.15 -10.84
N GLY A 237 16.14 4.35 -10.36
CA GLY A 237 16.29 5.60 -11.12
C GLY A 237 15.37 5.70 -12.34
N LEU A 238 14.25 4.96 -12.37
CA LEU A 238 13.30 4.99 -13.46
C LEU A 238 12.25 6.09 -13.24
N ASN A 239 12.03 6.91 -14.26
CA ASN A 239 11.11 8.06 -14.21
C ASN A 239 9.62 7.67 -14.35
N ASN A 240 9.33 6.48 -14.89
CA ASN A 240 7.97 5.94 -15.03
C ASN A 240 7.98 4.44 -14.68
N ASN A 241 6.90 3.97 -14.06
CA ASN A 241 6.62 2.56 -13.79
C ASN A 241 6.55 1.71 -15.07
N GLU A 242 6.05 2.25 -16.18
CA GLU A 242 6.00 1.52 -17.46
C GLU A 242 7.39 1.00 -17.87
N ASN A 243 8.43 1.80 -17.64
CA ASN A 243 9.79 1.39 -17.93
C ASN A 243 10.19 0.17 -17.12
N LEU A 244 9.76 0.07 -15.85
CA LEU A 244 10.03 -1.09 -15.00
C LEU A 244 9.29 -2.34 -15.49
N VAL A 245 7.98 -2.21 -15.77
CA VAL A 245 7.16 -3.33 -16.27
C VAL A 245 7.75 -3.94 -17.53
N ALA A 246 8.32 -3.11 -18.39
CA ALA A 246 8.95 -3.49 -19.65
C ALA A 246 10.15 -4.45 -19.49
N TRP A 247 10.78 -4.51 -18.31
CA TRP A 247 11.86 -5.46 -17.98
C TRP A 247 11.37 -6.80 -17.45
N CYS A 248 10.10 -6.89 -17.05
CA CYS A 248 9.55 -8.14 -16.53
C CYS A 248 9.45 -9.18 -17.65
N LYS A 249 10.02 -10.36 -17.40
CA LYS A 249 9.98 -11.53 -18.31
C LYS A 249 9.28 -12.74 -17.69
N HIS A 250 8.91 -12.68 -16.42
CA HIS A 250 8.22 -13.76 -15.73
C HIS A 250 6.73 -13.79 -16.11
N THR A 251 6.28 -14.90 -16.69
CA THR A 251 4.91 -15.04 -17.23
C THR A 251 3.82 -14.73 -16.21
N GLY A 252 3.96 -15.22 -14.97
CA GLY A 252 2.97 -14.98 -13.92
C GLY A 252 2.85 -13.49 -13.56
N ALA A 253 3.99 -12.82 -13.35
CA ALA A 253 4.04 -11.38 -13.07
C ALA A 253 3.53 -10.56 -14.26
N CYS A 254 3.86 -10.93 -15.50
CA CYS A 254 3.33 -10.29 -16.70
C CYS A 254 1.80 -10.42 -16.80
N ASN A 255 1.22 -11.56 -16.42
CA ASN A 255 -0.22 -11.75 -16.40
C ASN A 255 -0.89 -10.89 -15.31
N GLU A 256 -0.26 -10.77 -14.15
CA GLU A 256 -0.72 -9.86 -13.09
C GLU A 256 -0.65 -8.39 -13.54
N PHE A 257 0.42 -7.97 -14.23
CA PHE A 257 0.54 -6.61 -14.78
C PHE A 257 -0.53 -6.34 -15.83
N ARG A 258 -0.79 -7.31 -16.71
CA ARG A 258 -1.87 -7.22 -17.70
C ARG A 258 -3.22 -7.05 -17.01
N ARG A 259 -3.53 -7.88 -16.01
CA ARG A 259 -4.78 -7.76 -15.24
C ARG A 259 -4.91 -6.42 -14.52
N LEU A 260 -3.82 -5.89 -13.97
CA LEU A 260 -3.80 -4.55 -13.37
C LEU A 260 -4.12 -3.47 -14.42
N ALA A 261 -3.51 -3.54 -15.59
CA ALA A 261 -3.76 -2.59 -16.68
C ALA A 261 -5.21 -2.69 -17.22
N GLU A 262 -5.72 -3.91 -17.38
CA GLU A 262 -7.10 -4.19 -17.84
C GLU A 262 -8.16 -3.85 -16.79
N SER A 263 -7.78 -3.74 -15.51
CA SER A 263 -8.74 -3.45 -14.44
C SER A 263 -9.35 -2.05 -14.50
N GLU A 264 -8.66 -1.10 -15.17
CA GLU A 264 -9.02 0.32 -15.22
C GLU A 264 -9.41 0.90 -13.85
N GLU A 265 -8.79 0.39 -12.77
CA GLU A 265 -9.09 0.82 -11.40
C GLU A 265 -8.73 2.30 -11.24
N ASP A 266 -9.72 3.11 -10.86
CA ASP A 266 -9.54 4.53 -10.63
C ASP A 266 -8.67 4.77 -9.39
N THR A 267 -7.44 5.23 -9.61
CA THR A 267 -6.47 5.47 -8.52
C THR A 267 -6.57 6.87 -7.93
N ASP A 268 -7.69 7.58 -8.15
CA ASP A 268 -7.97 8.88 -7.53
C ASP A 268 -7.68 8.83 -6.01
N PRO A 269 -6.65 9.59 -5.54
CA PRO A 269 -6.26 9.60 -4.14
C PRO A 269 -7.33 10.16 -3.20
N GLU A 270 -8.34 10.86 -3.74
CA GLU A 270 -9.45 11.47 -3.00
C GLU A 270 -10.78 10.75 -3.23
N GLY A 271 -10.75 9.62 -3.95
CA GLY A 271 -11.90 8.77 -4.22
C GLY A 271 -12.09 7.62 -3.23
N TYR A 272 -12.92 6.65 -3.63
CA TYR A 272 -13.29 5.49 -2.81
C TYR A 272 -12.27 4.34 -2.86
N VAL A 273 -11.50 4.19 -3.94
CA VAL A 273 -10.50 3.12 -4.13
C VAL A 273 -9.43 3.03 -3.03
N PRO A 274 -8.88 4.14 -2.52
CA PRO A 274 -8.00 4.07 -1.34
C PRO A 274 -8.67 3.38 -0.14
N TYR A 275 -10.00 3.33 -0.08
CA TYR A 275 -10.78 2.82 1.04
C TYR A 275 -11.45 1.48 0.76
N THR A 276 -11.17 0.82 -0.37
CA THR A 276 -11.79 -0.44 -0.79
C THR A 276 -11.84 -1.50 0.30
N ARG A 277 -10.75 -1.67 1.05
CA ARG A 277 -10.71 -2.66 2.13
C ARG A 277 -11.55 -2.27 3.34
N GLY A 278 -11.51 -1.00 3.73
CA GLY A 278 -12.20 -0.52 4.93
C GLY A 278 -13.72 -0.43 4.73
N MET A 279 -14.15 0.02 3.54
CA MET A 279 -15.55 0.08 3.13
C MET A 279 -16.06 -1.20 2.47
N GLN A 280 -15.25 -2.27 2.44
CA GLN A 280 -15.61 -3.57 1.84
C GLN A 280 -16.16 -3.47 0.41
N LEU A 281 -15.64 -2.53 -0.37
CA LEU A 281 -16.11 -2.28 -1.73
C LEU A 281 -15.68 -3.39 -2.70
N SER A 282 -14.68 -4.20 -2.34
CA SER A 282 -14.32 -5.40 -3.08
C SER A 282 -13.88 -6.49 -2.10
N PRO A 283 -14.26 -7.77 -2.33
CA PRO A 283 -13.81 -8.88 -1.50
C PRO A 283 -12.29 -9.06 -1.56
N MET A 284 -11.70 -8.79 -2.72
CA MET A 284 -10.26 -8.84 -2.95
C MET A 284 -9.85 -7.75 -3.95
N SER A 285 -9.11 -6.77 -3.44
CA SER A 285 -8.58 -5.67 -4.27
C SER A 285 -7.61 -6.20 -5.33
N VAL A 286 -7.81 -5.74 -6.56
CA VAL A 286 -6.87 -5.95 -7.68
C VAL A 286 -5.50 -5.35 -7.39
N LEU A 287 -5.40 -4.38 -6.47
CA LEU A 287 -4.15 -3.69 -6.09
C LEU A 287 -3.43 -4.35 -4.90
N SER A 288 -3.94 -5.46 -4.39
CA SER A 288 -3.34 -6.14 -3.23
C SER A 288 -2.16 -7.03 -3.62
N SER A 289 -1.13 -7.10 -2.80
CA SER A 289 -0.04 -8.06 -3.05
C SER A 289 -0.50 -9.52 -2.95
N THR A 290 -1.57 -9.81 -2.20
CA THR A 290 -2.18 -11.15 -2.18
C THR A 290 -2.85 -11.53 -3.50
N ALA A 291 -3.34 -10.55 -4.27
CA ALA A 291 -3.85 -10.77 -5.61
C ALA A 291 -2.73 -10.79 -6.66
N ASN A 292 -1.58 -10.15 -6.36
CA ASN A 292 -0.42 -10.04 -7.25
C ASN A 292 0.87 -10.57 -6.58
N PRO A 293 0.90 -11.84 -6.14
CA PRO A 293 2.05 -12.38 -5.43
C PRO A 293 3.33 -12.39 -6.26
N ASP A 294 3.24 -12.57 -7.59
CA ASP A 294 4.43 -12.65 -8.45
C ASP A 294 5.08 -11.29 -8.66
N ILE A 295 4.29 -10.23 -8.90
CA ILE A 295 4.80 -8.85 -8.95
C ILE A 295 5.43 -8.48 -7.61
N HIS A 296 4.76 -8.82 -6.51
CA HIS A 296 5.24 -8.52 -5.15
C HIS A 296 6.61 -9.17 -4.90
N LEU A 297 6.72 -10.48 -5.17
CA LEU A 297 7.97 -11.21 -4.99
C LEU A 297 9.07 -10.69 -5.93
N TRP A 298 8.75 -10.44 -7.20
CA TRP A 298 9.70 -9.90 -8.18
C TRP A 298 10.25 -8.54 -7.76
N ALA A 299 9.37 -7.61 -7.37
CA ALA A 299 9.74 -6.27 -6.95
C ALA A 299 10.57 -6.28 -5.66
N HIS A 300 10.15 -7.04 -4.66
CA HIS A 300 10.89 -7.12 -3.41
C HIS A 300 12.21 -7.88 -3.53
N THR A 301 12.33 -8.87 -4.43
CA THR A 301 13.60 -9.52 -4.74
C THR A 301 14.63 -8.51 -5.26
N MET A 302 14.23 -7.65 -6.20
CA MET A 302 15.08 -6.54 -6.67
C MET A 302 15.47 -5.60 -5.52
N GLY A 303 14.51 -5.22 -4.67
CA GLY A 303 14.78 -4.38 -3.52
C GLY A 303 15.72 -5.00 -2.49
N VAL A 304 15.68 -6.33 -2.30
CA VAL A 304 16.61 -7.05 -1.43
C VAL A 304 18.03 -7.02 -2.00
N LEU A 305 18.19 -7.25 -3.31
CA LEU A 305 19.49 -7.14 -3.98
C LEU A 305 20.06 -5.70 -3.95
N LEU A 306 19.18 -4.70 -3.75
CA LEU A 306 19.52 -3.29 -3.55
C LEU A 306 19.66 -2.88 -2.07
N HIS A 307 19.69 -3.82 -1.12
CA HIS A 307 19.80 -3.57 0.33
C HIS A 307 18.72 -2.66 0.89
N ARG A 308 17.48 -2.82 0.44
CA ARG A 308 16.37 -2.00 0.89
C ARG A 308 15.65 -2.63 2.07
N ASP A 309 15.72 -2.01 3.25
CA ASP A 309 15.08 -2.48 4.48
C ASP A 309 13.59 -2.80 4.31
N ARG A 310 12.87 -1.98 3.53
CA ARG A 310 11.45 -2.21 3.21
C ARG A 310 11.24 -3.55 2.51
N SER A 311 12.12 -3.92 1.59
CA SER A 311 12.01 -5.16 0.82
C SER A 311 12.58 -6.36 1.56
N ILE A 312 13.67 -6.18 2.32
CA ILE A 312 14.22 -7.21 3.21
C ILE A 312 13.16 -7.73 4.17
N ASN A 313 12.35 -6.82 4.72
CA ASN A 313 11.29 -7.14 5.67
C ASN A 313 9.91 -7.36 5.03
N ALA A 314 9.82 -7.37 3.70
CA ALA A 314 8.56 -7.63 3.02
C ALA A 314 8.16 -9.10 3.22
N ARG A 315 6.87 -9.34 3.47
CA ARG A 315 6.35 -10.69 3.69
C ARG A 315 6.51 -11.53 2.42
N ASP A 316 6.96 -12.76 2.60
CA ASP A 316 6.95 -13.76 1.54
C ASP A 316 5.53 -14.36 1.40
N LEU A 317 5.03 -14.41 0.17
CA LEU A 317 3.68 -14.84 -0.16
C LEU A 317 3.72 -16.21 -0.82
N ALA A 318 2.96 -17.16 -0.28
CA ALA A 318 2.89 -18.50 -0.82
C ALA A 318 2.22 -18.53 -2.21
N GLY A 319 2.72 -19.40 -3.09
CA GLY A 319 2.13 -19.69 -4.40
C GLY A 319 2.90 -19.16 -5.61
N SER A 320 3.97 -18.38 -5.40
CA SER A 320 4.83 -17.87 -6.47
C SER A 320 5.97 -18.82 -6.83
N ASP A 321 6.38 -18.80 -8.11
CA ASP A 321 7.57 -19.51 -8.58
C ASP A 321 8.84 -18.73 -8.23
N HIS A 322 9.40 -19.08 -7.07
CA HIS A 322 10.54 -18.39 -6.47
C HIS A 322 11.79 -18.41 -7.36
N ALA A 323 12.05 -19.54 -8.04
CA ALA A 323 13.28 -19.70 -8.80
C ALA A 323 13.28 -18.84 -10.07
N THR A 324 12.20 -18.88 -10.85
CA THR A 324 12.11 -18.09 -12.09
C THR A 324 11.91 -16.60 -11.80
N ILE A 325 11.21 -16.25 -10.72
CA ILE A 325 11.10 -14.86 -10.26
C ILE A 325 12.47 -14.33 -9.83
N PHE A 326 13.27 -15.12 -9.12
CA PHE A 326 14.63 -14.73 -8.76
C PHE A 326 15.47 -14.42 -10.00
N GLU A 327 15.49 -15.32 -10.99
CA GLU A 327 16.25 -15.10 -12.25
C GLU A 327 15.78 -13.85 -12.99
N CYS A 328 14.46 -13.65 -13.10
CA CYS A 328 13.89 -12.47 -13.74
C CYS A 328 14.22 -11.16 -12.99
N ALA A 329 14.17 -11.18 -11.65
CA ALA A 329 14.54 -10.05 -10.81
C ALA A 329 16.04 -9.75 -10.91
N LEU A 330 16.88 -10.78 -10.88
CA LEU A 330 18.33 -10.69 -11.00
C LEU A 330 18.74 -10.07 -12.34
N PHE A 331 18.19 -10.58 -13.44
CA PHE A 331 18.36 -10.00 -14.77
C PHE A 331 18.04 -8.51 -14.76
N THR A 332 16.84 -8.16 -14.26
CA THR A 332 16.34 -6.78 -14.27
C THR A 332 17.24 -5.84 -13.47
N VAL A 333 17.54 -6.18 -12.22
CA VAL A 333 18.31 -5.32 -11.32
C VAL A 333 19.76 -5.18 -11.80
N TYR A 334 20.37 -6.28 -12.26
CA TYR A 334 21.76 -6.26 -12.72
C TYR A 334 21.91 -5.38 -13.96
N ALA A 335 21.03 -5.55 -14.95
CA ALA A 335 21.03 -4.75 -16.17
C ALA A 335 20.87 -3.26 -15.88
N LEU A 336 19.90 -2.91 -15.02
CA LEU A 336 19.59 -1.51 -14.72
C LEU A 336 20.69 -0.81 -13.93
N ILE A 337 21.27 -1.47 -12.91
CA ILE A 337 22.39 -0.89 -12.14
C ILE A 337 23.60 -0.66 -13.05
N ASN A 338 23.96 -1.65 -13.87
CA ASN A 338 25.13 -1.54 -14.74
C ASN A 338 24.92 -0.62 -15.95
N SER A 339 23.68 -0.17 -16.19
CA SER A 339 23.34 0.83 -17.21
C SER A 339 23.11 2.24 -16.65
N MET A 340 23.27 2.48 -15.34
CA MET A 340 22.99 3.79 -14.74
C MET A 340 23.87 4.91 -15.32
N HIS A 341 25.09 4.60 -15.75
CA HIS A 341 25.97 5.56 -16.40
C HIS A 341 25.37 6.16 -17.68
N ALA A 342 24.46 5.45 -18.34
CA ALA A 342 23.75 5.95 -19.52
C ALA A 342 22.79 7.12 -19.20
N ASP A 343 22.40 7.30 -17.93
CA ASP A 343 21.53 8.40 -17.50
C ASP A 343 22.30 9.66 -17.11
N PHE A 344 23.64 9.57 -16.97
CA PHE A 344 24.42 10.72 -16.57
C PHE A 344 24.41 11.79 -17.67
N GLN A 345 23.97 12.98 -17.28
CA GLN A 345 23.94 14.15 -18.12
C GLN A 345 24.52 15.34 -17.35
N ILE A 346 25.21 16.20 -18.07
CA ILE A 346 25.62 17.51 -17.59
C ILE A 346 24.33 18.34 -17.47
N CYS A 347 24.10 18.91 -16.29
CA CYS A 347 22.92 19.75 -16.03
C CYS A 347 23.26 21.24 -15.97
N PHE A 348 24.52 21.57 -15.67
CA PHE A 348 24.99 22.94 -15.47
C PHE A 348 26.34 23.12 -16.16
N VAL A 349 26.55 24.33 -16.67
CA VAL A 349 27.83 24.81 -17.20
C VAL A 349 28.11 26.17 -16.61
N SER A 350 29.39 26.55 -16.51
CA SER A 350 29.76 27.92 -16.11
C SER A 350 29.17 28.93 -17.10
N ALA A 351 28.85 30.13 -16.61
CA ALA A 351 28.43 31.25 -17.46
C ALA A 351 29.50 31.64 -18.50
N GLU A 352 30.77 31.32 -18.21
CA GLU A 352 31.93 31.56 -19.09
C GLU A 352 32.18 30.41 -20.08
N SER A 353 31.39 29.33 -20.03
CA SER A 353 31.56 28.18 -20.92
C SER A 353 31.16 28.52 -22.35
N GLU A 354 32.07 28.27 -23.30
CA GLU A 354 31.77 28.36 -24.74
C GLU A 354 30.80 27.28 -25.23
N TYR A 355 30.62 26.20 -24.45
CA TYR A 355 29.71 25.11 -24.78
C TYR A 355 28.42 25.19 -23.98
N SER A 356 27.29 24.98 -24.66
CA SER A 356 26.02 24.77 -23.98
C SER A 356 25.95 23.37 -23.34
N VAL A 357 25.07 23.21 -22.35
CA VAL A 357 24.72 21.91 -21.76
C VAL A 357 24.35 20.88 -22.85
N LYS A 358 23.64 21.32 -23.89
CA LYS A 358 23.21 20.46 -25.00
C LYS A 358 24.39 19.94 -25.81
N ASP A 359 25.38 20.79 -26.07
CA ASP A 359 26.57 20.42 -26.85
C ASP A 359 27.45 19.41 -26.11
N LEU A 360 27.68 19.64 -24.82
CA LEU A 360 28.47 18.73 -24.00
C LEU A 360 27.79 17.36 -23.83
N ASN A 361 26.48 17.34 -23.61
CA ASN A 361 25.72 16.08 -23.56
C ASN A 361 25.74 15.33 -24.89
N LYS A 362 25.67 16.04 -26.03
CA LYS A 362 25.81 15.42 -27.35
C LYS A 362 27.18 14.76 -27.52
N LYS A 363 28.26 15.48 -27.20
CA LYS A 363 29.64 14.94 -27.24
C LYS A 363 29.81 13.74 -26.32
N MET A 364 29.26 13.80 -25.10
CA MET A 364 29.31 12.71 -24.14
C MET A 364 28.63 11.44 -24.68
N ARG A 365 27.44 11.57 -25.29
CA ARG A 365 26.74 10.44 -25.92
C ARG A 365 27.50 9.85 -27.10
N GLU A 366 28.07 10.69 -27.96
CA GLU A 366 28.89 10.23 -29.08
C GLU A 366 30.13 9.46 -28.61
N ASN A 367 30.78 9.93 -27.54
CA ASN A 367 31.93 9.23 -26.94
C ASN A 367 31.53 7.90 -26.28
N LEU A 368 30.39 7.88 -25.57
CA LEU A 368 29.83 6.64 -25.02
C LEU A 368 29.55 5.62 -26.13
N ALA A 369 28.89 6.03 -27.22
CA ALA A 369 28.60 5.15 -28.35
C ALA A 369 29.86 4.54 -28.99
N LYS A 370 30.95 5.31 -29.10
CA LYS A 370 32.24 4.80 -29.58
C LYS A 370 32.86 3.77 -28.64
N LEU A 371 32.73 3.98 -27.32
CA LEU A 371 33.23 3.06 -26.31
C LEU A 371 32.36 1.80 -26.12
N SER A 372 31.14 1.81 -26.66
CA SER A 372 30.21 0.68 -26.61
C SER A 372 30.50 -0.42 -27.65
N GLN A 373 31.53 -0.26 -28.50
CA GLN A 373 31.97 -1.35 -29.39
C GLN A 373 32.54 -2.49 -28.54
N VAL A 374 31.78 -3.58 -28.47
CA VAL A 374 32.12 -4.77 -27.70
C VAL A 374 33.09 -5.62 -28.51
N ASP A 375 34.24 -5.97 -27.93
CA ASP A 375 35.12 -7.01 -28.45
C ASP A 375 34.48 -8.37 -28.16
N ASP A 376 33.96 -9.02 -29.20
CA ASP A 376 33.27 -10.32 -29.10
C ASP A 376 34.18 -11.43 -28.54
N SER A 377 35.51 -11.25 -28.57
CA SER A 377 36.48 -12.19 -28.02
C SER A 377 36.72 -12.04 -26.50
N ALA A 378 36.22 -10.98 -25.88
CA ALA A 378 36.42 -10.72 -24.46
C ALA A 378 35.56 -11.64 -23.56
N PRO A 379 35.97 -11.90 -22.31
CA PRO A 379 35.15 -12.65 -21.35
C PRO A 379 33.77 -11.99 -21.13
N PRO A 380 32.72 -12.75 -20.75
CA PRO A 380 31.35 -12.25 -20.59
C PRO A 380 31.20 -10.98 -19.74
N GLU A 381 31.98 -10.88 -18.66
CA GLU A 381 32.01 -9.74 -17.74
C GLU A 381 32.45 -8.42 -18.39
N PHE A 382 33.19 -8.49 -19.51
CA PHE A 382 33.62 -7.34 -20.29
C PHE A 382 32.73 -7.06 -21.52
N ARG A 383 31.81 -7.97 -21.84
CA ARG A 383 30.87 -7.86 -22.97
C ARG A 383 29.48 -7.35 -22.59
N GLN A 384 29.30 -6.91 -21.34
CA GLN A 384 28.01 -6.41 -20.88
C GLN A 384 27.58 -5.16 -21.66
N PRO A 385 26.30 -5.03 -22.05
CA PRO A 385 25.80 -3.83 -22.70
C PRO A 385 25.98 -2.59 -21.82
N ARG A 386 26.19 -1.43 -22.44
CA ARG A 386 26.34 -0.15 -21.73
C ARG A 386 25.08 0.70 -21.72
N GLU A 387 24.19 0.45 -22.68
CA GLU A 387 22.92 1.16 -22.84
C GLU A 387 21.79 0.40 -22.17
N LYS A 388 20.67 1.08 -21.92
CA LYS A 388 19.45 0.47 -21.36
C LYS A 388 18.60 -0.27 -22.40
N ASP A 389 19.23 -0.89 -23.39
CA ASP A 389 18.50 -1.69 -24.37
C ASP A 389 18.19 -3.09 -23.81
N ARG A 390 16.90 -3.36 -23.66
CA ARG A 390 16.40 -4.60 -23.04
C ARG A 390 16.76 -5.84 -23.84
N CYS A 391 16.78 -5.74 -25.17
CA CYS A 391 17.07 -6.88 -26.05
C CYS A 391 18.55 -7.24 -25.99
N SER A 392 19.45 -6.27 -26.04
CA SER A 392 20.89 -6.47 -25.86
C SER A 392 21.21 -7.07 -24.50
N TRP A 393 20.62 -6.56 -23.42
CA TRP A 393 20.80 -7.12 -22.08
C TRP A 393 20.31 -8.56 -21.98
N TRP A 394 19.15 -8.87 -22.57
CA TRP A 394 18.60 -10.21 -22.56
C TRP A 394 19.44 -11.21 -23.34
N ALA A 395 19.92 -10.82 -24.53
CA ALA A 395 20.84 -11.63 -25.33
C ALA A 395 22.16 -11.89 -24.59
N TRP A 396 22.75 -10.86 -23.96
CA TRP A 396 23.94 -11.04 -23.15
C TRP A 396 23.71 -11.97 -21.95
N TYR A 397 22.58 -11.82 -21.25
CA TYR A 397 22.25 -12.61 -20.07
C TYR A 397 22.11 -14.10 -20.40
N ASN A 398 21.40 -14.45 -21.47
CA ASN A 398 21.12 -15.85 -21.83
C ASN A 398 22.21 -16.49 -22.69
N ASP A 399 22.71 -15.76 -23.69
CA ASP A 399 23.49 -16.38 -24.78
C ASP A 399 25.00 -16.16 -24.59
N GLN A 400 25.40 -15.18 -23.79
CA GLN A 400 26.81 -14.79 -23.63
C GLN A 400 27.38 -15.07 -22.24
N GLY A 401 26.67 -15.87 -21.42
CA GLY A 401 27.12 -16.24 -20.07
C GLY A 401 26.88 -15.16 -19.01
N GLY A 402 26.12 -14.10 -19.31
CA GLY A 402 25.83 -13.02 -18.39
C GLY A 402 25.11 -13.45 -17.12
N ALA A 403 24.28 -14.49 -17.18
CA ALA A 403 23.61 -15.06 -16.01
C ALA A 403 24.59 -15.52 -14.92
N ALA A 404 25.71 -16.14 -15.29
CA ALA A 404 26.72 -16.59 -14.31
C ALA A 404 27.40 -15.39 -13.61
N VAL A 405 27.68 -14.33 -14.37
CA VAL A 405 28.24 -13.08 -13.85
C VAL A 405 27.27 -12.42 -12.86
N ALA A 406 26.00 -12.31 -13.25
CA ALA A 406 24.95 -11.74 -12.41
C ALA A 406 24.74 -12.55 -11.12
N LYS A 407 24.76 -13.89 -11.18
CA LYS A 407 24.65 -14.76 -10.00
C LYS A 407 25.82 -14.60 -9.04
N LYS A 408 27.04 -14.47 -9.56
CA LYS A 408 28.23 -14.19 -8.75
C LYS A 408 28.09 -12.87 -8.01
N TRP A 409 27.60 -11.83 -8.70
CA TRP A 409 27.28 -10.54 -8.08
C TRP A 409 26.20 -10.68 -7.00
N ALA A 410 25.06 -11.32 -7.31
CA ALA A 410 23.97 -11.52 -6.37
C ALA A 410 24.43 -12.25 -5.10
N LYS A 411 25.27 -13.28 -5.22
CA LYS A 411 25.85 -13.99 -4.09
C LYS A 411 26.70 -13.09 -3.19
N ALA A 412 27.42 -12.13 -3.76
CA ALA A 412 28.17 -11.15 -2.99
C ALA A 412 27.25 -10.16 -2.28
N GLU A 413 26.17 -9.72 -2.92
CA GLU A 413 25.17 -8.84 -2.31
C GLU A 413 24.40 -9.53 -1.19
N LEU A 414 23.85 -10.73 -1.42
CA LEU A 414 23.03 -11.43 -0.43
C LEU A 414 23.78 -11.72 0.89
N ARG A 415 25.10 -11.87 0.85
CA ARG A 415 25.95 -12.03 2.05
C ARG A 415 25.97 -10.81 2.97
N LYS A 416 25.63 -9.62 2.47
CA LYS A 416 25.63 -8.36 3.24
C LYS A 416 24.33 -8.18 4.03
N ILE A 417 23.29 -8.96 3.74
CA ILE A 417 21.99 -8.84 4.38
C ILE A 417 22.07 -9.37 5.81
N THR A 418 21.62 -8.56 6.76
CA THR A 418 21.56 -8.92 8.19
C THR A 418 20.17 -8.59 8.75
N ASN A 419 19.85 -9.08 9.95
CA ASN A 419 18.60 -8.79 10.67
C ASN A 419 17.31 -9.14 9.91
N VAL A 420 17.31 -10.24 9.17
CA VAL A 420 16.13 -10.73 8.45
C VAL A 420 15.06 -11.25 9.42
N ARG A 421 13.79 -10.99 9.11
CA ARG A 421 12.65 -11.50 9.90
C ARG A 421 12.12 -12.79 9.29
N ARG A 422 11.57 -13.66 10.13
CA ARG A 422 10.92 -14.89 9.68
C ARG A 422 9.71 -14.61 8.78
N GLY A 423 9.55 -15.40 7.72
CA GLY A 423 8.47 -15.31 6.73
C GLY A 423 8.62 -14.12 5.78
N THR A 424 9.85 -13.67 5.51
CA THR A 424 10.13 -12.53 4.63
C THR A 424 10.93 -12.93 3.40
N VAL A 425 10.83 -12.11 2.35
CA VAL A 425 11.62 -12.26 1.11
C VAL A 425 13.12 -12.23 1.42
N GLY A 426 13.55 -11.41 2.40
CA GLY A 426 14.94 -11.37 2.86
C GLY A 426 15.40 -12.68 3.50
N GLU A 427 14.57 -13.33 4.32
CA GLU A 427 14.89 -14.64 4.89
C GLU A 427 15.04 -15.70 3.78
N TRP A 428 14.08 -15.76 2.85
CA TRP A 428 14.14 -16.67 1.71
C TRP A 428 15.43 -16.48 0.92
N LEU A 429 15.76 -15.25 0.50
CA LEU A 429 16.97 -14.99 -0.29
C LEU A 429 18.26 -15.24 0.49
N SER A 430 18.29 -14.96 1.78
CA SER A 430 19.48 -15.24 2.62
C SER A 430 19.81 -16.74 2.72
N THR A 431 18.81 -17.60 2.53
CA THR A 431 18.95 -19.06 2.57
C THR A 431 19.00 -19.70 1.18
N TYR A 432 18.75 -18.92 0.13
CA TYR A 432 18.72 -19.37 -1.25
C TYR A 432 20.11 -19.78 -1.74
N LYS A 433 20.23 -21.00 -2.29
CA LYS A 433 21.49 -21.54 -2.77
C LYS A 433 21.67 -21.18 -4.25
N LEU A 434 22.56 -20.22 -4.50
CA LEU A 434 23.03 -19.80 -5.84
C LEU A 434 24.17 -20.64 -6.37
#